data_AF-X1W2D8-F1
#
_entry.id   AF-X1W2D8-F1
#
_cell.length_a   1.000
_cell.length_b   1.000
_cell.length_c   1.000
_cell.angle_alpha   90.00
_cell.angle_beta   90.00
_cell.angle_gamma   90.00
#
_symmetry.space_group_name_H-M   'P 1'
#
loop_
_entity.id
_entity.type
_entity.pdbx_description
1 polymer ?
#
loop_
_entity_poly.entity_id
_entity_poly.type
_entity_poly.pdbx_seq_one_letter_code
_entity_poly.pdbx_strand_id
1 'polypeptide(L)'
;VGVTAEESNTYTDFCLINLGGLKEDGTNGVNELSFLILDVIEEMRILQPSSMVQISKITPDDFLKRALKIIKTGFGQPSIFNTDMIIQEMLRVGKSIEDARNGGTSGCVETGAFGKENYNLTGYFNLVKILEVTLHNGLDPKTKKQIGLRTGDSTKFKTYDELFEAFS
;
A
#
# COMPACT_ATOMS: atom_id res chain seq x y z
N VAL A 1 -3.53 21.41 14.77
CA VAL A 1 -3.03 20.27 13.98
C VAL A 1 -4.07 20.05 12.90
N GLY A 2 -3.72 20.12 11.61
CA GLY A 2 -4.69 19.94 10.52
C GLY A 2 -4.99 18.45 10.29
N VAL A 3 -6.00 18.15 9.46
CA VAL A 3 -6.42 16.77 9.14
C VAL A 3 -5.23 15.90 8.69
N THR A 4 -4.32 16.45 7.89
CA THR A 4 -3.12 15.76 7.41
C THR A 4 -2.18 15.27 8.52
N ALA A 5 -2.06 16.04 9.60
CA ALA A 5 -1.21 15.65 10.73
C ALA A 5 -1.94 14.69 11.69
N GLU A 6 -3.26 14.61 11.64
CA GLU A 6 -4.04 13.58 12.35
C GLU A 6 -4.00 12.23 11.62
N GLU A 7 -4.04 12.24 10.28
CA GLU A 7 -3.98 11.02 9.47
C GLU A 7 -2.56 10.46 9.27
N SER A 8 -1.53 11.32 9.32
CA SER A 8 -0.11 10.96 9.21
C SER A 8 0.68 11.43 10.42
N ASN A 9 0.38 10.85 11.59
CA ASN A 9 0.99 11.24 12.86
C ASN A 9 2.40 10.63 13.05
N THR A 10 3.36 11.07 12.24
CA THR A 10 4.75 10.62 12.25
C THR A 10 5.69 11.72 11.74
N TYR A 11 6.99 11.62 12.09
CA TYR A 11 8.04 12.46 11.51
C TYR A 11 8.62 11.88 10.20
N THR A 12 8.28 10.64 9.86
CA THR A 12 8.76 9.98 8.65
C THR A 12 8.05 10.50 7.42
N ASP A 13 8.79 10.75 6.34
CA ASP A 13 8.25 11.32 5.09
C ASP A 13 8.10 10.29 3.97
N PHE A 14 8.07 9.00 4.34
CA PHE A 14 7.73 7.86 3.46
C PHE A 14 8.54 7.80 2.14
N CYS A 15 9.81 8.22 2.17
CA CYS A 15 10.73 8.06 1.05
C CYS A 15 11.13 6.58 0.90
N LEU A 16 10.46 5.85 0.00
CA LEU A 16 10.57 4.40 -0.15
C LEU A 16 11.58 4.00 -1.23
N ILE A 17 12.61 3.24 -0.83
CA ILE A 17 13.60 2.65 -1.73
C ILE A 17 13.21 1.20 -2.05
N ASN A 18 13.13 0.88 -3.35
CA ASN A 18 12.82 -0.45 -3.86
C ASN A 18 14.11 -1.19 -4.23
N LEU A 19 14.39 -2.32 -3.60
CA LEU A 19 15.57 -3.16 -3.86
C LEU A 19 15.18 -4.48 -4.55
N GLY A 20 15.97 -4.92 -5.51
CA GLY A 20 15.72 -6.19 -6.23
C GLY A 20 14.70 -6.04 -7.35
N GLY A 21 13.67 -6.89 -7.36
CA GLY A 21 12.67 -6.91 -8.43
C GLY A 21 13.18 -7.47 -9.76
N LEU A 22 12.65 -6.93 -10.86
CA LEU A 22 12.96 -7.34 -12.22
C LEU A 22 13.59 -6.19 -13.00
N LYS A 23 14.37 -6.54 -14.03
CA LYS A 23 14.80 -5.59 -15.06
C LYS A 23 13.68 -5.39 -16.08
N GLU A 24 13.83 -4.38 -16.93
CA GLU A 24 12.93 -4.09 -18.04
C GLU A 24 12.67 -5.29 -18.97
N ASP A 25 13.69 -6.10 -19.21
CA ASP A 25 13.59 -7.34 -20.00
C ASP A 25 12.86 -8.48 -19.27
N GLY A 26 12.54 -8.31 -17.99
CA GLY A 26 11.89 -9.29 -17.13
C GLY A 26 12.83 -10.27 -16.45
N THR A 27 14.15 -10.12 -16.59
CA THR A 27 15.14 -10.92 -15.88
C THR A 27 15.35 -10.42 -14.44
N ASN A 28 16.02 -11.21 -13.61
CA ASN A 28 16.28 -10.87 -12.21
C ASN A 28 17.05 -9.53 -12.07
N GLY A 29 16.50 -8.62 -11.27
CA GLY A 29 17.07 -7.29 -10.98
C GLY A 29 18.06 -7.28 -9.80
N VAL A 30 18.13 -8.34 -8.99
CA VAL A 30 19.04 -8.40 -7.84
C VAL A 30 20.51 -8.37 -8.28
N ASN A 31 21.30 -7.52 -7.63
CA ASN A 31 22.73 -7.31 -7.90
C ASN A 31 23.52 -7.02 -6.60
N GLU A 32 24.83 -6.83 -6.69
CA GLU A 32 25.71 -6.55 -5.53
C GLU A 32 25.28 -5.31 -4.73
N LEU A 33 24.85 -4.24 -5.43
CA LEU A 33 24.35 -3.04 -4.77
C LEU A 33 23.09 -3.32 -3.94
N SER A 34 22.25 -4.26 -4.37
CA SER A 34 21.07 -4.69 -3.61
C SER A 34 21.45 -5.26 -2.24
N PHE A 35 22.53 -6.05 -2.17
CA PHE A 35 23.05 -6.58 -0.91
C PHE A 35 23.76 -5.52 -0.07
N LEU A 36 24.55 -4.66 -0.70
CA LEU A 36 25.21 -3.55 0.00
C LEU A 36 24.20 -2.65 0.71
N ILE A 37 23.08 -2.32 0.07
CA ILE A 37 22.04 -1.51 0.70
C ILE A 37 21.39 -2.28 1.87
N LEU A 38 21.21 -3.60 1.78
CA LEU A 38 20.73 -4.40 2.90
C LEU A 38 21.70 -4.39 4.09
N ASP A 39 23.01 -4.37 3.85
CA ASP A 39 24.02 -4.22 4.92
C ASP A 39 23.90 -2.85 5.59
N VAL A 40 23.75 -1.77 4.82
CA VAL A 40 23.53 -0.42 5.34
C VAL A 40 22.23 -0.34 6.16
N ILE A 41 21.15 -0.96 5.69
CA ILE A 41 19.86 -0.99 6.40
C ILE A 41 20.02 -1.67 7.77
N GLU A 42 20.71 -2.81 7.81
CA GLU A 42 20.92 -3.57 9.05
C GLU A 42 21.81 -2.83 10.06
N GLU A 43 22.83 -2.14 9.58
CA GLU A 43 23.79 -1.40 10.40
C GLU A 43 23.19 -0.10 10.93
N MET A 44 22.59 0.72 10.06
CA MET A 44 22.14 2.06 10.42
C MET A 44 20.88 2.06 11.29
N ARG A 45 19.93 1.15 11.02
CA ARG A 45 18.65 1.04 11.75
C ARG A 45 17.97 2.38 12.01
N ILE A 46 17.94 3.22 10.99
CA ILE A 46 17.22 4.50 10.98
C ILE A 46 15.90 4.35 10.23
N LEU A 47 14.90 5.16 10.59
CA LEU A 47 13.57 5.08 10.01
C LEU A 47 13.47 5.69 8.60
N GLN A 48 14.45 6.52 8.21
CA GLN A 48 14.47 7.20 6.91
C GLN A 48 15.84 7.05 6.23
N PRO A 49 15.88 6.70 4.93
CA PRO A 49 14.73 6.37 4.07
C PRO A 49 14.03 5.08 4.52
N SER A 50 12.79 4.90 4.09
CA SER A 50 12.12 3.60 4.17
C SER A 50 12.70 2.66 3.11
N SER A 51 12.82 1.38 3.42
CA SER A 51 13.38 0.40 2.50
C SER A 51 12.47 -0.82 2.35
N MET A 52 12.42 -1.34 1.13
CA MET A 52 11.66 -2.54 0.80
C MET A 52 12.41 -3.43 -0.19
N VAL A 53 12.12 -4.73 -0.17
CA VAL A 53 12.60 -5.72 -1.15
C VAL A 53 11.49 -6.22 -2.05
N GLN A 54 11.71 -6.11 -3.36
CA GLN A 54 10.80 -6.54 -4.41
C GLN A 54 11.12 -8.00 -4.75
N ILE A 55 10.14 -8.88 -4.50
CA ILE A 55 10.26 -10.34 -4.65
C ILE A 55 9.37 -10.80 -5.79
N SER A 56 9.96 -11.50 -6.75
CA SER A 56 9.30 -12.16 -7.87
C SER A 56 9.52 -13.67 -7.78
N LYS A 57 8.80 -14.41 -8.61
CA LYS A 57 9.01 -15.86 -8.80
C LYS A 57 10.42 -16.27 -9.24
N ILE A 58 11.24 -15.35 -9.78
CA ILE A 58 12.62 -15.62 -10.21
C ILE A 58 13.67 -14.96 -9.31
N THR A 59 13.25 -14.35 -8.21
CA THR A 59 14.18 -13.72 -7.26
C THR A 59 15.06 -14.79 -6.61
N PRO A 60 16.40 -14.60 -6.55
CA PRO A 60 17.28 -15.53 -5.87
C PRO A 60 16.93 -15.68 -4.38
N ASP A 61 16.85 -16.93 -3.94
CA ASP A 61 16.59 -17.32 -2.56
C ASP A 61 17.45 -16.57 -1.52
N ASP A 62 18.73 -16.37 -1.83
CA ASP A 62 19.67 -15.74 -0.92
C ASP A 62 19.36 -14.26 -0.67
N PHE A 63 18.74 -13.57 -1.63
CA PHE A 63 18.30 -12.19 -1.44
C PHE A 63 17.12 -12.10 -0.47
N LEU A 64 16.11 -12.96 -0.65
CA LEU A 64 14.99 -13.04 0.30
C LEU A 64 15.47 -13.46 1.69
N LYS A 65 16.33 -14.48 1.78
CA LYS A 65 16.91 -14.92 3.06
C LYS A 65 17.74 -13.82 3.72
N ARG A 66 18.49 -13.01 2.95
CA ARG A 66 19.23 -11.86 3.48
C ARG A 66 18.30 -10.80 4.08
N ALA A 67 17.20 -10.46 3.40
CA ALA A 67 16.20 -9.54 3.92
C ALA A 67 15.53 -10.08 5.20
N LEU A 68 15.16 -11.37 5.21
CA LEU A 68 14.56 -12.03 6.37
C LEU A 68 15.48 -12.04 7.61
N LYS A 69 16.80 -12.09 7.43
CA LYS A 69 17.75 -11.94 8.55
C LYS A 69 17.61 -10.57 9.23
N ILE A 70 17.42 -9.50 8.46
CA ILE A 70 17.19 -8.15 9.01
C ILE A 70 15.82 -8.08 9.67
N ILE A 71 14.77 -8.55 8.99
CA ILE A 71 13.39 -8.54 9.51
C ILE A 71 13.32 -9.25 10.87
N LYS A 72 14.02 -10.38 11.01
CA LYS A 72 14.11 -11.15 12.26
C LYS A 72 14.64 -10.31 13.45
N THR A 73 15.39 -9.24 13.20
CA THR A 73 15.89 -8.35 14.26
C THR A 73 14.79 -7.50 14.92
N GLY A 74 13.59 -7.45 14.33
CA GLY A 74 12.43 -6.75 14.91
C GLY A 74 12.38 -5.25 14.61
N PHE A 75 13.24 -4.74 13.74
CA PHE A 75 13.27 -3.31 13.37
C PHE A 75 12.20 -2.91 12.32
N GLY A 76 11.42 -3.86 11.81
CA GLY A 76 10.31 -3.62 10.88
C GLY A 76 10.69 -3.41 9.41
N GLN A 77 11.96 -3.18 9.11
CA GLN A 77 12.50 -3.06 7.75
C GLN A 77 13.44 -4.23 7.37
N PRO A 78 13.64 -4.49 6.06
CA PRO A 78 12.87 -3.97 4.94
C PRO A 78 11.48 -4.62 4.84
N SER A 79 10.50 -3.91 4.29
CA SER A 79 9.20 -4.50 3.92
C SER A 79 9.32 -5.38 2.67
N ILE A 80 8.39 -6.31 2.45
CA ILE A 80 8.43 -7.27 1.34
C ILE A 80 7.25 -7.01 0.42
N PHE A 81 7.52 -6.86 -0.88
CA PHE A 81 6.47 -6.67 -1.88
C PHE A 81 6.59 -7.66 -3.02
N ASN A 82 5.44 -8.04 -3.58
CA ASN A 82 5.34 -8.99 -4.69
C ASN A 82 5.46 -8.25 -6.03
N THR A 83 6.61 -8.37 -6.69
CA THR A 83 6.87 -7.76 -8.01
C THR A 83 5.92 -8.26 -9.08
N ASP A 84 5.55 -9.55 -9.07
CA ASP A 84 4.64 -10.10 -10.07
C ASP A 84 3.24 -9.45 -9.95
N MET A 85 2.79 -9.19 -8.72
CA MET A 85 1.51 -8.51 -8.46
C MET A 85 1.56 -7.03 -8.84
N ILE A 86 2.62 -6.31 -8.45
CA ILE A 86 2.85 -4.91 -8.80
C ILE A 86 2.76 -4.71 -10.33
N ILE A 87 3.43 -5.57 -11.09
CA ILE A 87 3.38 -5.53 -12.56
C ILE A 87 1.95 -5.78 -13.06
N GLN A 88 1.26 -6.80 -12.54
CA GLN A 88 -0.11 -7.10 -12.94
C GLN A 88 -1.09 -5.95 -12.64
N GLU A 89 -0.95 -5.29 -11.50
CA GLU A 89 -1.74 -4.11 -11.14
C GLU A 89 -1.56 -2.98 -12.14
N MET A 90 -0.31 -2.66 -12.50
CA MET A 90 -0.02 -1.61 -13.48
C MET A 90 -0.53 -1.96 -14.89
N LEU A 91 -0.36 -3.20 -15.33
CA LEU A 91 -0.89 -3.66 -16.62
C LEU A 91 -2.42 -3.56 -16.66
N ARG A 92 -3.10 -3.91 -15.56
CA ARG A 92 -4.57 -3.83 -15.45
C ARG A 92 -5.09 -2.41 -15.67
N VAL A 93 -4.33 -1.39 -15.30
CA VAL A 93 -4.67 0.02 -15.49
C VAL A 93 -3.98 0.66 -16.71
N GLY A 94 -3.55 -0.18 -17.67
CA GLY A 94 -3.17 0.25 -19.02
C GLY A 94 -1.71 0.65 -19.22
N LYS A 95 -0.82 0.39 -18.26
CA LYS A 95 0.62 0.67 -18.44
C LYS A 95 1.23 -0.35 -19.40
N SER A 96 2.30 0.05 -20.10
CA SER A 96 3.09 -0.89 -20.89
C SER A 96 3.83 -1.87 -19.97
N ILE A 97 4.22 -3.04 -20.49
CA ILE A 97 5.03 -3.99 -19.73
C ILE A 97 6.41 -3.42 -19.35
N GLU A 98 6.97 -2.56 -20.20
CA GLU A 98 8.23 -1.86 -19.96
C GLU A 98 8.10 -0.91 -18.75
N ASP A 99 7.05 -0.11 -18.72
CA ASP A 99 6.77 0.81 -17.61
C ASP A 99 6.45 0.06 -16.32
N ALA A 100 5.67 -1.02 -16.43
CA ALA A 100 5.31 -1.84 -15.28
C ALA A 100 6.52 -2.53 -14.65
N ARG A 101 7.49 -2.98 -15.44
CA ARG A 101 8.73 -3.59 -14.91
C ARG A 101 9.70 -2.59 -14.31
N ASN A 102 9.71 -1.36 -14.83
CA ASN A 102 10.51 -0.26 -14.29
C ASN A 102 9.83 0.50 -13.14
N GLY A 103 8.58 0.14 -12.80
CA GLY A 103 7.85 0.69 -11.67
C GLY A 103 8.08 -0.08 -10.37
N GLY A 104 7.25 0.21 -9.39
CA GLY A 104 7.36 -0.38 -8.06
C GLY A 104 6.29 0.18 -7.14
N THR A 105 6.62 0.26 -5.86
CA THR A 105 5.79 0.97 -4.88
C THR A 105 6.50 2.20 -4.36
N SER A 106 5.76 3.25 -4.03
CA SER A 106 6.29 4.41 -3.31
C SER A 106 5.50 4.63 -2.02
N GLY A 107 5.87 5.66 -1.23
CA GLY A 107 5.13 6.02 -0.03
C GLY A 107 5.06 4.88 0.98
N CYS A 108 3.84 4.41 1.25
CA CYS A 108 3.58 3.25 2.09
C CYS A 108 3.60 1.95 1.27
N VAL A 109 2.73 1.84 0.26
CA VAL A 109 2.47 0.62 -0.52
C VAL A 109 1.97 0.91 -1.95
N GLU A 110 2.02 2.16 -2.39
CA GLU A 110 1.30 2.61 -3.57
C GLU A 110 2.03 2.21 -4.86
N THR A 111 1.41 1.35 -5.66
CA THR A 111 1.91 0.91 -6.96
C THR A 111 1.88 2.04 -7.99
N GLY A 112 2.99 2.27 -8.69
CA GLY A 112 3.06 3.27 -9.76
C GLY A 112 4.24 3.12 -10.72
N ALA A 113 4.10 3.69 -11.92
CA ALA A 113 5.17 3.71 -12.92
C ALA A 113 6.14 4.89 -12.65
N PHE A 114 7.33 4.56 -12.15
CA PHE A 114 8.31 5.56 -11.72
C PHE A 114 8.75 6.48 -12.87
N GLY A 115 8.70 7.79 -12.61
CA GLY A 115 9.06 8.82 -13.59
C GLY A 115 8.07 8.99 -14.76
N LYS A 116 7.00 8.19 -14.82
CA LYS A 116 6.04 8.16 -15.94
C LYS A 116 4.57 8.29 -15.52
N GLU A 117 4.29 8.39 -14.22
CA GLU A 117 2.93 8.48 -13.69
C GLU A 117 2.76 9.60 -12.67
N ASN A 118 1.59 10.25 -12.72
CA ASN A 118 1.10 11.13 -11.68
C ASN A 118 -0.09 10.45 -10.97
N TYR A 119 0.17 9.87 -9.79
CA TYR A 119 -0.81 9.09 -9.02
C TYR A 119 -1.09 9.74 -7.65
N ASN A 120 -1.71 10.92 -7.65
CA ASN A 120 -1.99 11.65 -6.41
C ASN A 120 -3.01 10.93 -5.52
N LEU A 121 -2.67 10.77 -4.24
CA LEU A 121 -3.61 10.29 -3.22
C LEU A 121 -4.52 11.44 -2.78
N THR A 122 -5.82 11.16 -2.68
CA THR A 122 -6.84 12.16 -2.37
C THR A 122 -7.38 12.09 -0.94
N GLY A 123 -6.89 11.14 -0.14
CA GLY A 123 -7.26 10.96 1.27
C GLY A 123 -7.89 9.61 1.56
N TYR A 124 -8.12 9.34 2.86
CA TYR A 124 -8.70 8.10 3.34
C TYR A 124 -10.24 8.13 3.28
N PHE A 125 -10.83 6.97 2.97
CA PHE A 125 -12.29 6.81 2.95
C PHE A 125 -12.75 5.88 4.09
N ASN A 126 -13.55 6.41 5.01
CA ASN A 126 -13.96 5.67 6.21
C ASN A 126 -15.20 4.79 5.94
N LEU A 127 -14.95 3.57 5.45
CA LEU A 127 -16.01 2.58 5.16
C LEU A 127 -16.83 2.19 6.40
N VAL A 128 -16.22 2.18 7.59
CA VAL A 128 -16.93 1.88 8.84
C VAL A 128 -17.95 2.99 9.16
N LYS A 129 -17.60 4.25 8.87
CA LYS A 129 -18.55 5.36 9.00
C LYS A 129 -19.71 5.24 8.02
N ILE A 130 -19.46 4.75 6.80
CA ILE A 130 -20.53 4.48 5.82
C ILE A 130 -21.51 3.45 6.39
N LEU A 131 -20.99 2.34 6.93
CA LEU A 131 -21.84 1.33 7.58
C LEU A 131 -22.64 1.91 8.76
N GLU A 132 -22.00 2.71 9.63
CA GLU A 132 -22.68 3.34 10.77
C GLU A 132 -23.85 4.22 10.31
N VAL A 133 -23.66 5.07 9.30
CA VAL A 133 -24.74 5.93 8.81
C VAL A 133 -25.79 5.14 8.04
N THR A 134 -25.44 4.10 7.28
CA THR A 134 -26.41 3.19 6.65
C THR A 134 -27.34 2.57 7.69
N LEU A 135 -26.80 2.12 8.83
CA LEU A 135 -27.58 1.55 9.94
C LEU A 135 -28.46 2.59 10.65
N HIS A 136 -28.14 3.87 10.53
CA HIS A 136 -28.88 4.99 11.12
C HIS A 136 -29.59 5.85 10.07
N ASN A 137 -29.98 5.26 8.93
CA ASN A 137 -30.76 5.95 7.89
C ASN A 137 -30.08 7.25 7.36
N GLY A 138 -28.76 7.21 7.26
CA GLY A 138 -27.87 8.30 6.82
C GLY A 138 -27.56 9.36 7.88
N LEU A 139 -28.07 9.21 9.10
CA LEU A 139 -27.78 10.10 10.21
C LEU A 139 -26.48 9.68 10.90
N ASP A 140 -25.58 10.64 11.12
CA ASP A 140 -24.43 10.45 12.01
C ASP A 140 -24.89 10.54 13.48
N PRO A 141 -24.78 9.46 14.28
CA PRO A 141 -25.21 9.47 15.68
C PRO A 141 -24.41 10.43 16.56
N LYS A 142 -23.16 10.73 16.21
CA LYS A 142 -22.27 11.61 16.99
C LYS A 142 -22.60 13.08 16.76
N THR A 143 -22.74 13.49 15.49
CA THR A 143 -22.96 14.90 15.13
C THR A 143 -24.43 15.26 14.97
N LYS A 144 -25.32 14.27 14.92
CA LYS A 144 -26.76 14.41 14.63
C LYS A 144 -27.05 15.04 13.27
N LYS A 145 -26.09 14.99 12.34
CA LYS A 145 -26.23 15.51 10.98
C LYS A 145 -26.58 14.40 9.99
N GLN A 146 -27.40 14.71 9.01
CA GLN A 146 -27.62 13.83 7.85
C GLN A 146 -26.41 13.95 6.93
N ILE A 147 -25.54 12.94 6.93
CA ILE A 147 -24.31 12.92 6.09
C ILE A 147 -24.33 11.81 5.05
N GLY A 148 -25.22 10.82 5.21
CA GLY A 148 -25.44 9.73 4.26
C GLY A 148 -26.84 9.76 3.66
N LEU A 149 -27.12 8.77 2.81
CA LEU A 149 -28.42 8.56 2.18
C LEU A 149 -29.47 8.08 3.18
N ARG A 150 -30.75 8.39 2.94
CA ARG A 150 -31.86 7.85 3.72
C ARG A 150 -32.20 6.43 3.25
N THR A 151 -31.44 5.46 3.72
CA THR A 151 -31.50 4.04 3.37
C THR A 151 -32.67 3.26 4.00
N GLY A 152 -33.44 3.89 4.87
CA GLY A 152 -34.53 3.26 5.61
C GLY A 152 -34.17 2.87 7.05
N ASP A 153 -35.13 2.31 7.76
CA ASP A 153 -34.94 1.80 9.11
C ASP A 153 -34.28 0.42 9.04
N SER A 154 -33.05 0.34 9.53
CA SER A 154 -32.23 -0.87 9.44
C SER A 154 -32.83 -2.07 10.17
N THR A 155 -33.72 -1.86 11.15
CA THR A 155 -34.44 -2.95 11.84
C THR A 155 -35.49 -3.63 10.97
N LYS A 156 -35.81 -3.04 9.80
CA LYS A 156 -36.80 -3.57 8.84
C LYS A 156 -36.17 -4.39 7.73
N PHE A 157 -34.85 -4.40 7.58
CA PHE A 157 -34.18 -5.28 6.63
C PHE A 157 -34.38 -6.74 7.03
N LYS A 158 -34.87 -7.55 6.10
CA LYS A 158 -35.20 -8.97 6.34
C LYS A 158 -34.08 -9.92 5.93
N THR A 159 -33.19 -9.45 5.08
CA THR A 159 -32.08 -10.22 4.53
C THR A 159 -30.78 -9.45 4.63
N TYR A 160 -29.67 -10.18 4.59
CA TYR A 160 -28.35 -9.56 4.46
C TYR A 160 -28.22 -8.73 3.17
N ASP A 161 -28.80 -9.22 2.07
CA ASP A 161 -28.73 -8.55 0.77
C ASP A 161 -29.40 -7.17 0.79
N GLU A 162 -30.53 -7.02 1.48
CA GLU A 162 -31.18 -5.70 1.68
C GLU A 162 -30.27 -4.73 2.45
N LEU A 163 -29.56 -5.20 3.48
CA LEU A 163 -28.58 -4.39 4.19
C LEU A 163 -27.37 -4.04 3.31
N PHE A 164 -26.89 -4.99 2.53
CA PHE A 164 -25.73 -4.81 1.67
C PHE A 164 -26.03 -3.85 0.51
N GLU A 165 -27.23 -3.92 -0.07
CA GLU A 165 -27.73 -2.97 -1.07
C GLU A 165 -27.84 -1.56 -0.47
N ALA A 166 -28.27 -1.42 0.78
CA ALA A 166 -28.30 -0.13 1.47
C ALA A 166 -26.90 0.43 1.81
N PHE A 167 -25.88 -0.42 1.92
CA PHE A 167 -24.50 -0.04 2.22
C PHE A 167 -23.68 0.34 0.99
N SER A 168 -23.92 -0.34 -0.14
CA SER A 168 -23.14 -0.24 -1.38
C SER A 168 -23.44 1.03 -2.17
#